data_AF-A0A8A4L4U5-F1
#
_entry.id   AF-A0A8A4L4U5-F1
#
_cell.length_a   1.000
_cell.length_b   1.000
_cell.length_c   1.000
_cell.angle_alpha   90.00
_cell.angle_beta   90.00
_cell.angle_gamma   90.00
#
_symmetry.space_group_name_H-M   'P 1'
#
loop_
_entity.id
_entity.type
_entity.pdbx_description
1 polymer ?
#
loop_
_entity_poly.entity_id
_entity_poly.type
_entity_poly.pdbx_seq_one_letter_code
_entity_poly.pdbx_strand_id
1 'polypeptide(L)'
;MTMKMEKAAAAAKASDALPLPLYLTNGVFFTLFFSVVYYLLLRWREKIRNSVPLHVVTLSEISAIVVFVASFIYLLGFFGITFVQSLVIPRSPSDEILDDDDEIIDELMLKEDSRATPCAAAAAAPCKTAEPLPEEDEELVKAVVEGKIPSYSLESKLGDCGRAAFVRREALQRTTGKSLEGLPLEGFNYEAILGQCCEMPVGYVQIPVGIAGPLLLDGVEYSVPMATTEGCLVASTNRGCKAIMASGGASSAVHRDGMTRAPVVRFGSAKRAVELKLFLEDPLNFESLSLVFNSSSRFGRLQKIKCAIAGKNLYMRFTCSTGDAMGMNMVSKGVQNVLDFLVNQFPDMDVLGISGNYCSDKKPAAVNWIEGRGKSVVCEAIIKEEVVHKVLKTNVAALVELNMLKNLTGSAIAGALGGFNAHASNIVSAVYIATGQDPAQNIESSHCITMMEAVNGGKDLHVSVSMPSIEVGTVGGGTQLASQSACLNLLGVKGASKEVPGANSRLLATIVAASVLAGELSLMSAIASGQLVKTHMKYNRSSKDVTKLST
;
A
#
# COMPACT_ATOMS: atom_id res chain seq x y z
N MET A 1 6.03 -19.60 62.63
CA MET A 1 7.06 -18.85 61.89
C MET A 1 6.94 -19.19 60.41
N THR A 2 6.02 -18.50 59.73
CA THR A 2 6.28 -17.59 58.59
C THR A 2 6.46 -18.28 57.23
N MET A 3 5.31 -18.55 56.59
CA MET A 3 5.16 -18.58 55.13
C MET A 3 5.52 -17.19 54.58
N LYS A 4 6.45 -17.11 53.62
CA LYS A 4 6.68 -15.92 52.80
C LYS A 4 5.77 -16.00 51.58
N MET A 5 4.70 -15.20 51.58
CA MET A 5 3.95 -14.84 50.37
C MET A 5 4.77 -13.79 49.60
N GLU A 6 5.08 -14.08 48.35
CA GLU A 6 5.46 -13.07 47.37
C GLU A 6 4.24 -12.17 47.08
N LYS A 7 4.33 -10.90 47.48
CA LYS A 7 3.40 -9.86 47.03
C LYS A 7 3.80 -9.44 45.61
N ALA A 8 3.02 -9.87 44.62
CA ALA A 8 2.95 -9.17 43.34
C ALA A 8 2.48 -7.73 43.62
N ALA A 9 3.30 -6.75 43.26
CA ALA A 9 2.94 -5.34 43.32
C ALA A 9 1.86 -5.07 42.25
N ALA A 10 0.59 -5.05 42.65
CA ALA A 10 -0.48 -4.54 41.81
C ALA A 10 -0.23 -3.03 41.56
N ALA A 11 0.02 -2.66 40.31
CA ALA A 11 0.09 -1.27 39.90
C ALA A 11 -1.23 -0.56 40.23
N ALA A 12 -1.16 0.45 41.11
CA ALA A 12 -2.30 1.29 41.45
C ALA A 12 -2.87 1.92 40.17
N LYS A 13 -4.14 1.65 39.87
CA LYS A 13 -4.85 2.28 38.75
C LYS A 13 -5.36 3.64 39.22
N ALA A 14 -5.31 4.65 38.35
CA ALA A 14 -5.85 5.98 38.62
C ALA A 14 -7.36 6.01 38.93
N SER A 15 -8.05 4.87 38.82
CA SER A 15 -9.44 4.66 39.24
C SER A 15 -9.66 4.75 40.75
N ASP A 16 -8.61 4.61 41.56
CA ASP A 16 -8.75 4.50 43.02
C ASP A 16 -8.73 5.88 43.72
N ALA A 17 -8.67 6.97 42.97
CA ALA A 17 -8.45 8.33 43.48
C ALA A 17 -9.71 9.22 43.60
N LEU A 18 -10.90 8.77 43.18
CA LEU A 18 -12.11 9.59 43.19
C LEU A 18 -13.33 8.87 43.81
N PRO A 19 -14.06 9.50 44.76
CA PRO A 19 -15.15 8.87 45.51
C PRO A 19 -16.49 8.80 44.74
N LEU A 20 -16.49 8.92 43.41
CA LEU A 20 -17.70 8.99 42.58
C LEU A 20 -17.66 7.98 41.43
N PRO A 21 -18.82 7.43 41.01
CA PRO A 21 -18.90 6.51 39.87
C PRO A 21 -18.36 7.15 38.58
N LEU A 22 -17.42 6.47 37.92
CA LEU A 22 -16.68 6.94 36.73
C LEU A 22 -17.55 7.50 35.59
N TYR A 23 -18.73 6.92 35.35
CA TYR A 23 -19.62 7.41 34.30
C TYR A 23 -20.18 8.81 34.63
N LEU A 24 -20.40 9.09 35.92
CA LEU A 24 -20.93 10.36 36.40
C LEU A 24 -19.86 11.45 36.28
N THR A 25 -18.64 11.13 36.70
CA THR A 25 -17.48 12.04 36.62
C THR A 25 -17.15 12.36 35.16
N ASN A 26 -17.13 11.36 34.27
CA ASN A 26 -16.93 11.57 32.84
C ASN A 26 -18.04 12.42 32.21
N GLY A 27 -19.31 12.16 32.56
CA GLY A 27 -20.44 12.97 32.08
C GLY A 27 -20.31 14.44 32.47
N VAL A 28 -19.90 14.72 33.72
CA VAL A 28 -19.70 16.09 34.22
C VAL A 28 -18.56 16.78 33.48
N PHE A 29 -17.39 16.16 33.37
CA PHE A 29 -16.22 16.79 32.72
C PHE A 29 -16.39 16.95 31.20
N PHE A 30 -17.08 16.02 30.54
CA PHE A 30 -17.43 16.15 29.12
C PHE A 30 -18.40 17.33 28.90
N THR A 31 -19.44 17.43 29.73
CA THR A 31 -20.42 18.53 29.63
C THR A 31 -19.78 19.90 29.93
N LEU A 32 -18.91 19.97 30.95
CA LEU A 32 -18.15 21.17 31.27
C LEU A 32 -17.22 21.59 30.13
N PHE A 33 -16.49 20.64 29.54
CA PHE A 33 -15.58 20.92 28.43
C PHE A 33 -16.32 21.57 27.25
N PHE A 34 -17.40 20.96 26.77
CA PHE A 34 -18.14 21.49 25.60
C PHE A 34 -18.86 22.80 25.92
N SER A 35 -19.38 22.96 27.13
CA SER A 35 -20.07 24.18 27.55
C SER A 35 -19.12 25.38 27.64
N VAL A 36 -17.90 25.16 28.13
CA VAL A 36 -16.87 26.20 28.25
C VAL A 36 -16.25 26.54 26.89
N VAL A 37 -16.01 25.54 26.04
CA VAL A 37 -15.57 25.76 24.65
C VAL A 37 -16.60 26.59 23.89
N TYR A 38 -17.88 26.24 24.01
CA TYR A 38 -18.97 26.98 23.39
C TYR A 38 -19.03 28.44 23.88
N TYR A 39 -18.90 28.66 25.19
CA TYR A 39 -18.84 29.99 25.78
C TYR A 39 -17.66 30.82 25.25
N LEU A 40 -16.46 30.25 25.20
CA LEU A 40 -15.25 30.93 24.72
C LEU A 40 -15.37 31.29 23.23
N LEU A 41 -15.92 30.40 22.41
CA LEU A 41 -16.16 30.66 20.99
C LEU A 41 -17.15 31.79 20.76
N LEU A 42 -18.23 31.87 21.54
CA LEU A 42 -19.19 32.97 21.47
C LEU A 42 -18.53 34.31 21.86
N ARG A 43 -17.72 34.32 22.91
CA ARG A 43 -17.00 35.53 23.36
C ARG A 43 -15.94 35.99 22.38
N TRP A 44 -15.16 35.08 21.80
CA TRP A 44 -14.19 35.43 20.77
C TRP A 44 -14.86 35.92 19.50
N ARG A 45 -16.00 35.35 19.10
CA ARG A 45 -16.81 35.86 17.99
C ARG A 45 -17.30 37.28 18.25
N GLU A 46 -17.76 37.58 19.46
CA GLU A 46 -18.21 38.91 19.87
C GLU A 46 -17.04 39.92 19.85
N LYS A 47 -15.86 39.53 20.33
CA LYS A 47 -14.65 40.37 20.28
C LYS A 47 -14.18 40.66 18.86
N ILE A 48 -14.20 39.66 17.98
CA ILE A 48 -13.89 39.84 16.56
C ILE A 48 -14.88 40.82 15.91
N ARG A 49 -16.18 40.72 16.24
CA ARG A 49 -17.21 41.61 15.70
C ARG A 49 -17.05 43.06 16.18
N ASN A 50 -16.58 43.26 17.40
CA ASN A 50 -16.43 44.57 18.03
C ASN A 50 -14.97 45.11 17.96
N SER A 51 -14.10 44.47 17.18
CA SER A 51 -12.67 44.82 17.04
C SER A 51 -11.91 44.92 18.37
N VAL A 52 -12.32 44.14 19.37
CA VAL A 52 -11.64 44.05 20.66
C VAL A 52 -10.49 43.03 20.54
N PRO A 53 -9.24 43.37 20.91
CA PRO A 53 -8.14 42.44 20.84
C PRO A 53 -8.37 41.17 21.68
N LEU A 54 -8.13 40.00 21.10
CA LEU A 54 -8.39 38.69 21.74
C LEU A 54 -7.56 38.46 23.02
N HIS A 55 -6.42 39.13 23.15
CA HIS A 55 -5.57 39.05 24.35
C HIS A 55 -6.12 39.82 25.55
N VAL A 56 -7.15 40.66 25.38
CA VAL A 56 -7.83 41.35 26.48
C VAL A 56 -8.88 40.40 27.05
N VAL A 57 -8.60 39.74 28.17
CA VAL A 57 -9.45 38.67 28.73
C VAL A 57 -10.21 39.16 29.96
N THR A 58 -11.53 38.97 29.99
CA THR A 58 -12.37 39.30 31.15
C THR A 58 -12.25 38.23 32.24
N LEU A 59 -12.61 38.56 33.49
CA LEU A 59 -12.65 37.59 34.60
C LEU A 59 -13.49 36.33 34.26
N SER A 60 -14.59 36.51 33.52
CA SER A 60 -15.43 35.40 33.07
C SER A 60 -14.70 34.47 32.08
N GLU A 61 -13.90 35.02 31.17
CA GLU A 61 -13.13 34.26 30.20
C GLU A 61 -11.90 33.62 30.84
N ILE A 62 -11.26 34.27 31.82
CA ILE A 62 -10.20 33.66 32.62
C ILE A 62 -10.75 32.43 33.35
N SER A 63 -11.92 32.54 34.01
CA SER A 63 -12.55 31.41 34.69
C SER A 63 -12.89 30.27 33.72
N ALA A 64 -13.41 30.61 32.53
CA ALA A 64 -13.69 29.64 31.48
C ALA A 64 -12.41 28.96 30.98
N ILE A 65 -11.32 29.70 30.74
CA ILE A 65 -10.03 29.12 30.32
C ILE A 65 -9.49 28.16 31.39
N VAL A 66 -9.59 28.50 32.67
CA VAL A 66 -9.16 27.60 33.76
C VAL A 66 -9.99 26.32 33.79
N VAL A 67 -11.32 26.42 33.68
CA VAL A 67 -12.21 25.24 33.63
C VAL A 67 -11.99 24.40 32.37
N PHE A 68 -11.69 25.05 31.24
CA PHE A 68 -11.31 24.37 30.00
C PHE A 68 -10.03 23.56 30.19
N VAL A 69 -8.98 24.17 30.73
CA VAL A 69 -7.70 23.48 30.98
C VAL A 69 -7.88 22.33 31.98
N ALA A 70 -8.63 22.53 33.06
CA ALA A 70 -8.88 21.49 34.05
C ALA A 70 -9.69 20.30 33.48
N SER A 71 -10.75 20.58 32.72
CA SER A 71 -11.55 19.53 32.06
C SER A 71 -10.80 18.84 30.93
N PHE A 72 -9.95 19.56 30.19
CA PHE A 72 -9.09 19.00 29.16
C PHE A 72 -8.02 18.08 29.75
N ILE A 73 -7.35 18.48 30.84
CA ILE A 73 -6.37 17.62 31.54
C ILE A 73 -7.04 16.35 32.06
N TYR A 74 -8.25 16.46 32.61
CA TYR A 74 -9.02 15.30 33.06
C TYR A 74 -9.34 14.34 31.91
N LEU A 75 -9.86 14.86 30.79
CA LEU A 75 -10.20 14.05 29.61
C LEU A 75 -8.94 13.45 28.96
N LEU A 76 -7.82 14.17 28.93
CA LEU A 76 -6.54 13.67 28.43
C LEU A 76 -5.95 12.59 29.35
N GLY A 77 -6.06 12.75 30.66
CA GLY A 77 -5.61 11.76 31.64
C GLY A 77 -6.45 10.48 31.64
N PHE A 78 -7.72 10.55 31.23
CA PHE A 78 -8.62 9.39 31.18
C PHE A 78 -8.66 8.70 29.82
N PHE A 79 -8.70 9.45 28.71
CA PHE A 79 -8.68 8.91 27.35
C PHE A 79 -7.27 8.74 26.77
N GLY A 80 -6.26 9.41 27.33
CA GLY A 80 -4.90 9.46 26.79
C GLY A 80 -3.91 8.46 27.38
N ILE A 81 -4.31 7.56 28.28
CA ILE A 81 -3.39 6.52 28.82
C ILE A 81 -2.88 5.60 27.69
N THR A 82 -3.68 5.36 26.65
CA THR A 82 -3.25 4.63 25.44
C THR A 82 -2.35 5.46 24.53
N PHE A 83 -2.37 6.79 24.61
CA PHE A 83 -1.59 7.69 23.74
C PHE A 83 -0.25 8.10 24.37
N VAL A 84 -0.22 8.28 25.70
CA VAL A 84 0.98 8.71 26.43
C VAL A 84 1.95 7.55 26.72
N GLN A 85 1.46 6.31 26.85
CA GLN A 85 2.35 5.13 26.90
C GLN A 85 3.19 4.96 25.61
N SER A 86 2.74 5.50 24.47
CA SER A 86 3.50 5.50 23.21
C SER A 86 4.56 6.61 23.12
N LEU A 87 4.51 7.62 23.99
CA LEU A 87 5.38 8.80 23.93
C LEU A 87 6.39 8.90 25.09
N VAL A 88 6.22 8.14 26.18
CA VAL A 88 7.00 8.33 27.42
C VAL A 88 7.85 7.11 27.82
N ILE A 89 7.83 5.99 27.08
CA ILE A 89 8.83 4.92 27.29
C ILE A 89 10.15 5.35 26.64
N PRO A 90 11.25 5.53 27.41
CA PRO A 90 12.55 5.82 26.83
C PRO A 90 13.04 4.57 26.09
N ARG A 91 13.39 4.71 24.81
CA ARG A 91 14.25 3.73 24.13
C ARG A 91 15.60 3.73 24.87
N SER A 92 16.00 2.56 25.35
CA SER A 92 17.32 2.32 25.91
C SER A 92 18.41 2.59 24.85
N PRO A 93 19.52 3.27 25.22
CA PRO A 93 20.63 3.55 24.32
C PRO A 93 21.72 2.47 24.43
N SER A 94 22.02 1.81 23.32
CA SER A 94 23.27 1.09 23.01
C SER A 94 23.16 0.59 21.55
N ASP A 95 23.61 1.42 20.60
CA ASP A 95 24.83 1.23 19.78
C ASP A 95 24.40 0.72 18.39
N GLU A 96 24.32 1.51 17.31
CA GLU A 96 25.38 2.27 16.60
C GLU A 96 26.67 1.47 16.39
N ILE A 97 26.66 0.52 15.44
CA ILE A 97 27.82 0.16 14.60
C ILE A 97 27.32 -0.20 13.18
N LEU A 98 28.01 0.33 12.17
CA LEU A 98 27.83 0.16 10.73
C LEU A 98 28.51 -1.12 10.20
N ASP A 99 27.99 -1.60 9.06
CA ASP A 99 28.62 -2.39 7.98
C ASP A 99 29.14 -3.82 8.28
N ASP A 100 28.33 -4.84 7.92
CA ASP A 100 28.65 -5.96 7.00
C ASP A 100 27.44 -6.95 7.00
N ASP A 101 26.64 -6.93 5.93
CA ASP A 101 25.19 -7.21 6.00
C ASP A 101 24.70 -8.65 5.75
N ASP A 102 25.57 -9.67 5.68
CA ASP A 102 25.10 -11.06 5.47
C ASP A 102 25.27 -11.98 6.70
N GLU A 103 26.24 -11.77 7.60
CA GLU A 103 26.46 -12.66 8.75
C GLU A 103 25.67 -12.26 10.02
N ILE A 104 25.31 -10.98 10.16
CA ILE A 104 24.67 -10.45 11.39
C ILE A 104 23.15 -10.70 11.40
N ILE A 105 22.50 -10.79 10.24
CA ILE A 105 21.08 -11.15 10.13
C ILE A 105 20.87 -12.58 10.62
N ASP A 106 21.76 -13.50 10.28
CA ASP A 106 21.75 -14.88 10.77
C ASP A 106 21.90 -14.91 12.30
N GLU A 107 22.79 -14.10 12.89
CA GLU A 107 23.02 -14.07 14.34
C GLU A 107 21.86 -13.45 15.15
N LEU A 108 21.15 -12.47 14.57
CA LEU A 108 19.94 -11.89 15.16
C LEU A 108 18.71 -12.81 15.04
N MET A 109 18.56 -13.54 13.92
CA MET A 109 17.52 -14.57 13.76
C MET A 109 17.74 -15.74 14.73
N LEU A 110 18.99 -16.14 14.97
CA LEU A 110 19.35 -17.19 15.95
C LEU A 110 18.95 -16.83 17.40
N LYS A 111 18.84 -15.55 17.76
CA LYS A 111 18.46 -15.12 19.12
C LYS A 111 16.95 -15.04 19.36
N GLU A 112 16.14 -14.72 18.34
CA GLU A 112 14.69 -14.56 18.51
C GLU A 112 13.88 -15.86 18.49
N ASP A 113 14.46 -16.95 17.96
CA ASP A 113 13.81 -18.28 17.87
C ASP A 113 13.78 -19.05 19.22
N SER A 114 14.31 -18.46 20.29
CA SER A 114 14.41 -19.09 21.62
C SER A 114 13.21 -18.81 22.55
N ARG A 115 12.16 -18.13 22.09
CA ARG A 115 11.03 -17.74 22.95
C ARG A 115 10.02 -18.88 23.14
N ALA A 116 10.23 -19.66 24.20
CA ALA A 116 9.26 -20.62 24.72
C ALA A 116 8.13 -19.91 25.51
N THR A 117 7.14 -19.31 24.84
CA THR A 117 5.88 -18.92 25.49
C THR A 117 4.65 -19.28 24.64
N PRO A 118 3.62 -19.91 25.20
CA PRO A 118 2.46 -20.34 24.44
C PRO A 118 1.56 -19.14 24.10
N CYS A 119 1.34 -18.90 22.80
CA CYS A 119 0.35 -17.95 22.32
C CYS A 119 -1.08 -18.42 22.70
N ALA A 120 -1.94 -17.46 23.04
CA ALA A 120 -3.29 -17.63 23.54
C ALA A 120 -4.10 -18.72 22.80
N ALA A 121 -4.61 -19.67 23.59
CA ALA A 121 -5.37 -20.82 23.13
C ALA A 121 -6.78 -20.40 22.68
N ALA A 122 -7.09 -20.62 21.39
CA ALA A 122 -8.44 -20.92 20.95
C ALA A 122 -8.58 -22.45 20.91
N ALA A 123 -9.76 -22.97 21.25
CA ALA A 123 -10.02 -24.40 21.37
C ALA A 123 -9.59 -25.16 20.10
N ALA A 124 -8.62 -26.06 20.26
CA ALA A 124 -8.09 -26.89 19.20
C ALA A 124 -9.13 -27.92 18.76
N ALA A 125 -9.44 -27.97 17.46
CA ALA A 125 -9.90 -29.21 16.86
C ALA A 125 -8.74 -30.21 16.96
N PRO A 126 -8.97 -31.47 17.38
CA PRO A 126 -7.91 -32.46 17.45
C PRO A 126 -7.29 -32.63 16.06
N CYS A 127 -5.99 -32.37 15.97
CA CYS A 127 -5.20 -32.63 14.77
C CYS A 127 -5.41 -34.10 14.42
N LYS A 128 -6.03 -34.40 13.27
CA LYS A 128 -6.11 -35.77 12.77
C LYS A 128 -4.68 -36.26 12.64
N THR A 129 -4.37 -37.38 13.29
CA THR A 129 -3.06 -38.03 13.21
C THR A 129 -2.72 -38.23 11.74
N ALA A 130 -1.75 -37.46 11.27
CA ALA A 130 -1.17 -37.60 9.94
C ALA A 130 -0.61 -39.02 9.78
N GLU A 131 -0.56 -39.50 8.53
CA GLU A 131 0.19 -40.72 8.21
C GLU A 131 1.62 -40.61 8.76
N PRO A 132 2.21 -41.71 9.25
CA PRO A 132 3.57 -41.67 9.79
C PRO A 132 4.54 -41.14 8.74
N LEU A 133 5.25 -40.07 9.08
CA LEU A 133 6.27 -39.48 8.24
C LEU A 133 7.40 -40.50 8.00
N PRO A 134 8.11 -40.42 6.86
CA PRO A 134 9.38 -41.11 6.70
C PRO A 134 10.32 -40.78 7.86
N GLU A 135 11.08 -41.78 8.34
CA GLU A 135 11.93 -41.66 9.54
C GLU A 135 12.92 -40.48 9.45
N GLU A 136 13.50 -40.24 8.27
CA GLU A 136 14.38 -39.09 8.02
C GLU A 136 13.68 -37.73 8.19
N ASP A 137 12.44 -37.62 7.70
CA ASP A 137 11.67 -36.38 7.81
C ASP A 137 11.21 -36.15 9.25
N GLU A 138 10.88 -37.21 9.98
CA GLU A 138 10.56 -37.15 11.41
C GLU A 138 11.73 -36.59 12.23
N GLU A 139 12.96 -37.08 11.97
CA GLU A 139 14.16 -36.58 12.63
C GLU A 139 14.46 -35.12 12.27
N LEU A 140 14.32 -34.75 11.00
CA LEU A 140 14.51 -33.36 10.53
C LEU A 140 13.50 -32.42 11.18
N VAL A 141 12.21 -32.78 11.19
CA VAL A 141 11.15 -32.01 11.83
C VAL A 141 11.45 -31.83 13.32
N LYS A 142 11.84 -32.90 14.01
CA LYS A 142 12.23 -32.83 15.43
C LYS A 142 13.43 -31.92 15.66
N ALA A 143 14.46 -32.00 14.80
CA ALA A 143 15.63 -31.13 14.89
C ALA A 143 15.30 -29.65 14.66
N VAL A 144 14.34 -29.33 13.79
CA VAL A 144 13.84 -27.96 13.60
C VAL A 144 13.04 -27.50 14.82
N VAL A 145 12.13 -28.34 15.36
CA VAL A 145 11.34 -28.03 16.56
C VAL A 145 12.23 -27.80 17.79
N GLU A 146 13.31 -28.56 17.93
CA GLU A 146 14.30 -28.42 19.01
C GLU A 146 15.28 -27.26 18.79
N GLY A 147 15.20 -26.54 17.66
CA GLY A 147 16.10 -25.43 17.32
C GLY A 147 17.53 -25.84 16.92
N LYS A 148 17.77 -27.13 16.67
CA LYS A 148 19.09 -27.65 16.22
C LYS A 148 19.36 -27.31 14.75
N ILE A 149 18.31 -27.22 13.93
CA ILE A 149 18.38 -26.81 12.54
C ILE A 149 17.53 -25.56 12.35
N PRO A 150 18.13 -24.41 11.97
CA PRO A 150 17.36 -23.21 11.67
C PRO A 150 16.46 -23.43 10.46
N SER A 151 15.19 -23.04 10.57
CA SER A 151 14.15 -23.24 9.54
C SER A 151 14.50 -22.60 8.19
N TYR A 152 15.17 -21.44 8.19
CA TYR A 152 15.58 -20.74 6.97
C TYR A 152 16.71 -21.44 6.20
N SER A 153 17.41 -22.39 6.83
CA SER A 153 18.54 -23.13 6.21
C SER A 153 18.11 -24.42 5.51
N LEU A 154 16.82 -24.76 5.51
CA LEU A 154 16.33 -26.04 5.01
C LEU A 154 16.54 -26.20 3.50
N GLU A 155 16.31 -25.15 2.71
CA GLU A 155 16.49 -25.19 1.25
C GLU A 155 17.95 -25.49 0.88
N SER A 156 18.92 -24.85 1.54
CA SER A 156 20.34 -25.07 1.28
C SER A 156 20.85 -26.42 1.79
N LYS A 157 20.32 -26.92 2.91
CA LYS A 157 20.71 -28.22 3.48
C LYS A 157 20.12 -29.41 2.75
N LEU A 158 18.85 -29.33 2.35
CA LEU A 158 18.13 -30.45 1.74
C LEU A 158 18.31 -30.50 0.21
N GLY A 159 18.58 -29.36 -0.43
CA GLY A 159 18.66 -29.28 -1.90
C GLY A 159 17.31 -29.49 -2.60
N ASP A 160 16.23 -29.66 -1.85
CA ASP A 160 14.86 -29.83 -2.33
C ASP A 160 13.96 -28.80 -1.63
N CYS A 161 13.53 -27.79 -2.40
CA CYS A 161 12.72 -26.69 -1.89
C CYS A 161 11.31 -27.14 -1.47
N GLY A 162 10.76 -28.16 -2.13
CA GLY A 162 9.45 -28.72 -1.78
C GLY A 162 9.50 -29.48 -0.46
N ARG A 163 10.51 -30.33 -0.29
CA ARG A 163 10.78 -31.03 0.98
C ARG A 163 11.09 -30.04 2.10
N ALA A 164 11.84 -28.97 1.82
CA ALA A 164 12.11 -27.91 2.80
C ALA A 164 10.82 -27.22 3.28
N ALA A 165 9.92 -26.86 2.37
CA ALA A 165 8.62 -26.29 2.72
C ALA A 165 7.75 -27.27 3.52
N PHE A 166 7.80 -28.56 3.19
CA PHE A 166 7.11 -29.63 3.92
C PHE A 166 7.61 -29.76 5.37
N VAL A 167 8.92 -29.96 5.56
CA VAL A 167 9.53 -30.09 6.89
C VAL A 167 9.25 -28.86 7.74
N ARG A 168 9.35 -27.66 7.15
CA ARG A 168 9.02 -26.40 7.83
C ARG A 168 7.57 -26.33 8.28
N ARG A 169 6.63 -26.70 7.39
CA ARG A 169 5.20 -26.74 7.68
C ARG A 169 4.91 -27.70 8.84
N GLU A 170 5.46 -28.90 8.81
CA GLU A 170 5.26 -29.89 9.87
C GLU A 170 5.85 -29.46 11.21
N ALA A 171 7.06 -28.90 11.22
CA ALA A 171 7.65 -28.31 12.41
C ALA A 171 6.78 -27.19 12.98
N LEU A 172 6.26 -26.29 12.13
CA LEU A 172 5.38 -25.20 12.55
C LEU A 172 4.07 -25.71 13.16
N GLN A 173 3.45 -26.74 12.58
CA GLN A 173 2.23 -27.35 13.14
C GLN A 173 2.48 -27.95 14.53
N ARG A 174 3.63 -28.62 14.73
CA ARG A 174 4.00 -29.22 16.03
C ARG A 174 4.30 -28.16 17.09
N THR A 175 5.07 -27.14 16.74
CA THR A 175 5.43 -26.05 17.66
C THR A 175 4.20 -25.23 18.08
N THR A 176 3.27 -24.98 17.15
CA THR A 176 2.08 -24.16 17.43
C THR A 176 0.88 -24.96 17.94
N GLY A 177 0.85 -26.28 17.74
CA GLY A 177 -0.31 -27.13 17.98
C GLY A 177 -1.50 -26.82 17.06
N LYS A 178 -1.30 -26.08 15.96
CA LYS A 178 -2.35 -25.64 15.03
C LYS A 178 -2.15 -26.29 13.67
N SER A 179 -3.24 -26.80 13.10
CA SER A 179 -3.24 -27.39 11.75
C SER A 179 -3.16 -26.31 10.66
N LEU A 180 -2.41 -26.59 9.60
CA LEU A 180 -2.37 -25.82 8.35
C LEU A 180 -3.17 -26.50 7.23
N GLU A 181 -4.02 -27.49 7.57
CA GLU A 181 -4.96 -28.12 6.63
C GLU A 181 -5.78 -27.04 5.87
N GLY A 182 -5.85 -27.16 4.54
CA GLY A 182 -6.47 -26.16 3.68
C GLY A 182 -5.51 -25.12 3.06
N LEU A 183 -4.27 -25.02 3.55
CA LEU A 183 -3.18 -24.33 2.84
C LEU A 183 -2.45 -25.37 1.96
N PRO A 184 -2.57 -25.34 0.62
CA PRO A 184 -1.93 -26.32 -0.24
C PRO A 184 -0.40 -26.24 -0.17
N LEU A 185 0.24 -27.38 -0.42
CA LEU A 185 1.70 -27.53 -0.52
C LEU A 185 2.11 -28.11 -1.88
N GLU A 186 1.37 -29.10 -2.38
CA GLU A 186 1.64 -29.70 -3.69
C GLU A 186 1.22 -28.81 -4.86
N GLY A 187 1.80 -29.04 -6.04
CA GLY A 187 1.43 -28.33 -7.27
C GLY A 187 2.03 -26.93 -7.43
N PHE A 188 2.99 -26.56 -6.57
CA PHE A 188 3.72 -25.29 -6.65
C PHE A 188 5.22 -25.54 -6.89
N ASN A 189 5.82 -24.76 -7.79
CA ASN A 189 7.26 -24.82 -8.03
C ASN A 189 8.00 -23.93 -7.02
N TYR A 190 8.46 -24.52 -5.92
CA TYR A 190 9.19 -23.81 -4.86
C TYR A 190 10.58 -23.33 -5.29
N GLU A 191 11.22 -23.96 -6.27
CA GLU A 191 12.50 -23.49 -6.80
C GLU A 191 12.36 -22.11 -7.47
N ALA A 192 11.21 -21.84 -8.08
CA ALA A 192 10.95 -20.58 -8.78
C ALA A 192 10.77 -19.36 -7.85
N ILE A 193 10.61 -19.56 -6.54
CA ILE A 193 10.50 -18.47 -5.55
C ILE A 193 11.76 -18.27 -4.72
N LEU A 194 12.67 -19.25 -4.67
CA LEU A 194 13.86 -19.22 -3.84
C LEU A 194 14.76 -18.04 -4.21
N GLY A 195 15.09 -17.21 -3.21
CA GLY A 195 15.95 -16.04 -3.37
C GLY A 195 15.38 -14.92 -4.25
N GLN A 196 14.08 -14.97 -4.54
CA GLN A 196 13.46 -14.06 -5.52
C GLN A 196 12.08 -13.52 -5.10
N CYS A 197 11.19 -14.37 -4.57
CA CYS A 197 9.79 -14.00 -4.34
C CYS A 197 9.30 -14.19 -2.90
N CYS A 198 9.78 -15.20 -2.18
CA CYS A 198 9.35 -15.47 -0.81
C CYS A 198 10.39 -16.33 -0.08
N GLU A 199 10.64 -15.99 1.17
CA GLU A 199 11.46 -16.75 2.10
C GLU A 199 10.59 -17.68 2.94
N MET A 200 11.18 -18.76 3.46
CA MET A 200 10.55 -19.68 4.42
C MET A 200 9.12 -20.15 4.06
N PRO A 201 8.86 -20.64 2.84
CA PRO A 201 7.53 -21.07 2.44
C PRO A 201 7.00 -22.25 3.27
N VAL A 202 5.69 -22.25 3.57
CA VAL A 202 4.96 -23.36 4.23
C VAL A 202 3.74 -23.84 3.43
N GLY A 203 3.60 -23.32 2.21
CA GLY A 203 2.44 -23.48 1.35
C GLY A 203 2.22 -22.24 0.49
N TYR A 204 1.04 -22.13 -0.13
CA TYR A 204 0.66 -20.96 -0.92
C TYR A 204 -0.85 -20.69 -0.83
N VAL A 205 -1.27 -19.45 -1.02
CA VAL A 205 -2.69 -19.07 -1.00
C VAL A 205 -3.26 -19.07 -2.41
N GLN A 206 -4.41 -19.72 -2.59
CA GLN A 206 -5.16 -19.71 -3.85
C GLN A 206 -6.11 -18.52 -3.90
N ILE A 207 -6.00 -17.69 -4.93
CA ILE A 207 -6.90 -16.55 -5.18
C ILE A 207 -7.66 -16.81 -6.49
N PRO A 208 -9.00 -16.75 -6.52
CA PRO A 208 -9.77 -16.93 -7.76
C PRO A 208 -9.41 -15.89 -8.81
N VAL A 209 -9.21 -16.33 -10.06
CA VAL A 209 -8.98 -15.45 -11.21
C VAL A 209 -10.19 -15.48 -12.13
N GLY A 210 -10.81 -14.32 -12.32
CA GLY A 210 -11.87 -14.10 -13.31
C GLY A 210 -11.38 -13.28 -14.50
N ILE A 211 -12.15 -13.29 -15.60
CA ILE A 211 -11.86 -12.50 -16.80
C ILE A 211 -12.93 -11.42 -16.98
N ALA A 212 -12.50 -10.18 -17.22
CA ALA A 212 -13.35 -9.08 -17.66
C ALA A 212 -12.98 -8.70 -19.10
N GLY A 213 -13.97 -8.63 -20.00
CA GLY A 213 -13.76 -8.23 -21.38
C GLY A 213 -14.76 -8.81 -22.38
N PRO A 214 -14.51 -8.62 -23.69
CA PRO A 214 -13.37 -7.90 -24.26
C PRO A 214 -13.38 -6.40 -23.93
N LEU A 215 -12.21 -5.86 -23.56
CA LEU A 215 -11.93 -4.43 -23.41
C LEU A 215 -11.31 -3.93 -24.72
N LEU A 216 -12.07 -3.18 -25.51
CA LEU A 216 -11.58 -2.55 -26.74
C LEU A 216 -10.81 -1.27 -26.38
N LEU A 217 -9.49 -1.30 -26.52
CA LEU A 217 -8.55 -0.23 -26.17
C LEU A 217 -7.58 0.01 -27.32
N ASP A 218 -7.51 1.25 -27.80
CA ASP A 218 -6.59 1.67 -28.88
C ASP A 218 -6.71 0.77 -30.13
N GLY A 219 -7.93 0.32 -30.43
CA GLY A 219 -8.24 -0.55 -31.57
C GLY A 219 -7.96 -2.05 -31.35
N VAL A 220 -7.54 -2.45 -30.15
CA VAL A 220 -7.21 -3.86 -29.81
C VAL A 220 -8.11 -4.35 -28.68
N GLU A 221 -8.54 -5.62 -28.74
CA GLU A 221 -9.36 -6.24 -27.71
C GLU A 221 -8.52 -7.01 -26.68
N TYR A 222 -8.77 -6.77 -25.40
CA TYR A 222 -8.10 -7.45 -24.29
C TYR A 222 -9.08 -8.21 -23.40
N SER A 223 -8.69 -9.42 -23.00
CA SER A 223 -9.36 -10.18 -21.94
C SER A 223 -8.58 -9.99 -20.64
N VAL A 224 -9.10 -9.17 -19.73
CA VAL A 224 -8.36 -8.73 -18.54
C VAL A 224 -8.48 -9.74 -17.40
N PRO A 225 -7.38 -10.38 -16.97
CA PRO A 225 -7.39 -11.26 -15.82
C PRO A 225 -7.44 -10.45 -14.51
N MET A 226 -8.30 -10.87 -13.59
CA MET A 226 -8.54 -10.21 -12.30
C MET A 226 -8.59 -11.25 -11.19
N ALA A 227 -7.59 -11.22 -10.30
CA ALA A 227 -7.50 -12.09 -9.14
C ALA A 227 -8.16 -11.42 -7.93
N THR A 228 -9.27 -11.96 -7.44
CA THR A 228 -10.03 -11.32 -6.34
C THR A 228 -10.90 -12.31 -5.59
N THR A 229 -11.18 -11.98 -4.33
CA THR A 229 -12.19 -12.64 -3.50
C THR A 229 -13.42 -11.75 -3.29
N GLU A 230 -13.43 -10.52 -3.82
CA GLU A 230 -14.57 -9.61 -3.75
C GLU A 230 -15.62 -10.00 -4.79
N GLY A 231 -16.79 -10.42 -4.32
CA GLY A 231 -17.95 -10.68 -5.18
C GLY A 231 -18.39 -9.42 -5.93
N CYS A 232 -18.97 -9.59 -7.11
CA CYS A 232 -19.33 -8.54 -8.08
C CYS A 232 -18.17 -7.85 -8.80
N LEU A 233 -16.93 -7.85 -8.30
CA LEU A 233 -15.86 -7.00 -8.87
C LEU A 233 -15.66 -7.28 -10.37
N VAL A 234 -15.32 -8.52 -10.73
CA VAL A 234 -15.08 -8.93 -12.13
C VAL A 234 -16.33 -8.69 -13.00
N ALA A 235 -17.51 -9.02 -12.49
CA ALA A 235 -18.76 -8.83 -13.23
C ALA A 235 -19.09 -7.35 -13.49
N SER A 236 -18.78 -6.47 -12.52
CA SER A 236 -18.94 -5.02 -12.65
C SER A 236 -17.96 -4.47 -13.68
N THR A 237 -16.67 -4.81 -13.59
CA THR A 237 -15.68 -4.40 -14.58
C THR A 237 -16.06 -4.88 -15.98
N ASN A 238 -16.52 -6.13 -16.11
CA ASN A 238 -16.99 -6.70 -17.38
C ASN A 238 -18.17 -5.92 -17.98
N ARG A 239 -19.11 -5.44 -17.15
CA ARG A 239 -20.21 -4.57 -17.57
C ARG A 239 -19.68 -3.22 -18.10
N GLY A 240 -18.65 -2.68 -17.47
CA GLY A 240 -17.93 -1.49 -17.93
C GLY A 240 -17.28 -1.71 -19.30
N CYS A 241 -16.53 -2.81 -19.48
CA CYS A 241 -15.92 -3.18 -20.76
C CYS A 241 -16.97 -3.28 -21.86
N LYS A 242 -18.12 -3.90 -21.57
CA LYS A 242 -19.25 -3.98 -22.51
C LYS A 242 -19.77 -2.60 -22.93
N ALA A 243 -19.87 -1.64 -22.02
CA ALA A 243 -20.34 -0.29 -22.33
C ALA A 243 -19.33 0.47 -23.21
N ILE A 244 -18.04 0.35 -22.90
CA ILE A 244 -16.93 0.93 -23.68
C ILE A 244 -16.93 0.34 -25.10
N MET A 245 -16.92 -0.99 -25.23
CA MET A 245 -16.93 -1.68 -26.52
C MET A 245 -18.14 -1.30 -27.37
N ALA A 246 -19.36 -1.32 -26.79
CA ALA A 246 -20.58 -0.97 -27.51
C ALA A 246 -20.60 0.50 -28.01
N SER A 247 -19.71 1.35 -27.47
CA SER A 247 -19.61 2.76 -27.84
C SER A 247 -18.40 3.08 -28.74
N GLY A 248 -17.64 2.07 -29.16
CA GLY A 248 -16.51 2.23 -30.10
C GLY A 248 -15.12 2.08 -29.48
N GLY A 249 -15.03 1.73 -28.19
CA GLY A 249 -13.76 1.50 -27.50
C GLY A 249 -13.29 2.71 -26.69
N ALA A 250 -12.15 2.51 -26.01
CA ALA A 250 -11.43 3.54 -25.28
C ALA A 250 -10.11 3.87 -25.99
N SER A 251 -9.61 5.07 -25.74
CA SER A 251 -8.30 5.54 -26.20
C SER A 251 -7.41 5.83 -25.00
N SER A 252 -6.10 5.63 -25.13
CA SER A 252 -5.15 5.93 -24.06
C SER A 252 -3.86 6.58 -24.53
N ALA A 253 -3.17 7.24 -23.59
CA ALA A 253 -1.84 7.78 -23.82
C ALA A 253 -0.97 7.66 -22.56
N VAL A 254 0.23 7.10 -22.71
CA VAL A 254 1.29 7.17 -21.70
C VAL A 254 2.10 8.45 -21.95
N HIS A 255 2.11 9.36 -20.97
CA HIS A 255 2.78 10.66 -21.12
C HIS A 255 3.98 10.85 -20.19
N ARG A 256 4.23 9.91 -19.26
CA ARG A 256 5.50 9.78 -18.51
C ARG A 256 5.82 8.31 -18.25
N ASP A 257 7.12 7.99 -18.26
CA ASP A 257 7.65 6.65 -17.98
C ASP A 257 8.98 6.80 -17.23
N GLY A 258 8.94 6.72 -15.90
CA GLY A 258 10.11 6.86 -15.05
C GLY A 258 9.87 6.40 -13.61
N MET A 259 10.56 5.31 -13.22
CA MET A 259 10.60 4.88 -11.82
C MET A 259 11.54 5.78 -11.02
N THR A 260 11.31 5.89 -9.71
CA THR A 260 12.06 6.81 -8.85
C THR A 260 12.69 6.15 -7.63
N ARG A 261 13.85 6.68 -7.24
CA ARG A 261 14.50 6.44 -5.95
C ARG A 261 14.99 7.77 -5.40
N ALA A 262 14.83 7.97 -4.10
CA ALA A 262 15.24 9.22 -3.47
C ALA A 262 16.06 8.99 -2.20
N PRO A 263 17.40 8.99 -2.29
CA PRO A 263 18.27 9.00 -1.13
C PRO A 263 18.16 10.31 -0.34
N VAL A 264 18.54 10.21 0.93
CA VAL A 264 18.69 11.34 1.84
C VAL A 264 20.14 11.42 2.31
N VAL A 265 20.72 12.61 2.20
CA VAL A 265 22.08 12.91 2.66
C VAL A 265 22.08 14.13 3.56
N ARG A 266 23.16 14.32 4.32
CA ARG A 266 23.32 15.39 5.29
C ARG A 266 24.69 16.04 5.17
N PHE A 267 24.74 17.32 5.50
CA PHE A 267 25.98 18.10 5.60
C PHE A 267 26.13 18.79 6.95
N GLY A 268 27.31 19.37 7.20
CA GLY A 268 27.56 20.23 8.37
C GLY A 268 26.73 21.51 8.40
N SER A 269 26.24 22.00 7.25
CA SER A 269 25.40 23.20 7.17
C SER A 269 24.37 23.14 6.04
N ALA A 270 23.31 23.94 6.14
CA ALA A 270 22.31 24.10 5.08
C ALA A 270 22.92 24.64 3.77
N LYS A 271 23.92 25.53 3.88
CA LYS A 271 24.63 26.07 2.70
C LYS A 271 25.27 24.96 1.88
N ARG A 272 25.95 24.01 2.54
CA ARG A 272 26.56 22.85 1.87
C ARG A 272 25.53 21.95 1.18
N ALA A 273 24.39 21.71 1.81
CA ALA A 273 23.29 20.97 1.18
C ALA A 273 22.75 21.69 -0.08
N VAL A 274 22.69 23.02 -0.06
CA VAL A 274 22.34 23.83 -1.26
C VAL A 274 23.40 23.71 -2.35
N GLU A 275 24.69 23.71 -1.99
CA GLU A 275 25.77 23.55 -2.97
C GLU A 275 25.67 22.22 -3.72
N LEU A 276 25.39 21.10 -3.03
CA LEU A 276 25.12 19.82 -3.69
C LEU A 276 23.84 19.85 -4.55
N LYS A 277 22.76 20.50 -4.06
CA LYS A 277 21.54 20.66 -4.87
C LYS A 277 21.83 21.35 -6.19
N LEU A 278 22.55 22.48 -6.15
CA LEU A 278 22.90 23.26 -7.34
C LEU A 278 23.79 22.44 -8.27
N PHE A 279 24.75 21.69 -7.74
CA PHE A 279 25.59 20.78 -8.53
C PHE A 279 24.76 19.72 -9.28
N LEU A 280 23.81 19.06 -8.60
CA LEU A 280 22.98 17.99 -9.18
C LEU A 280 21.94 18.48 -10.20
N GLU A 281 21.46 19.71 -10.04
CA GLU A 281 20.45 20.31 -10.93
C GLU A 281 21.08 21.18 -12.04
N ASP A 282 22.41 21.34 -12.06
CA ASP A 282 23.12 21.99 -13.15
C ASP A 282 23.14 21.09 -14.41
N PRO A 283 22.58 21.56 -15.54
CA PRO A 283 22.61 20.81 -16.80
C PRO A 283 24.02 20.39 -17.25
N LEU A 284 25.06 21.15 -16.90
CA LEU A 284 26.44 20.84 -17.27
C LEU A 284 26.97 19.57 -16.57
N ASN A 285 26.43 19.22 -15.41
CA ASN A 285 26.86 18.04 -14.65
C ASN A 285 26.01 16.80 -14.95
N PHE A 286 24.84 16.98 -15.57
CA PHE A 286 23.88 15.89 -15.79
C PHE A 286 24.44 14.74 -16.62
N GLU A 287 25.25 15.03 -17.65
CA GLU A 287 25.83 14.00 -18.51
C GLU A 287 26.77 13.06 -17.73
N SER A 288 27.66 13.62 -16.90
CA SER A 288 28.56 12.86 -16.03
C SER A 288 27.79 12.00 -15.02
N LEU A 289 26.77 12.58 -14.37
CA LEU A 289 25.92 11.86 -13.41
C LEU A 289 25.13 10.73 -14.09
N SER A 290 24.62 10.99 -15.30
CA SER A 290 23.91 10.00 -16.12
C SER A 290 24.83 8.87 -16.54
N LEU A 291 26.07 9.14 -16.94
CA LEU A 291 27.05 8.11 -17.29
C LEU A 291 27.35 7.18 -16.11
N VAL A 292 27.57 7.75 -14.92
CA VAL A 292 27.78 6.99 -13.69
C VAL A 292 26.56 6.12 -13.36
N PHE A 293 25.36 6.69 -13.39
CA PHE A 293 24.12 5.96 -13.13
C PHE A 293 23.92 4.82 -14.13
N ASN A 294 24.05 5.11 -15.43
CA ASN A 294 23.72 4.20 -16.52
C ASN A 294 24.72 3.03 -16.63
N SER A 295 25.91 3.14 -16.04
CA SER A 295 26.90 2.06 -16.00
C SER A 295 26.39 0.79 -15.29
N SER A 296 25.40 0.95 -14.41
CA SER A 296 24.84 -0.16 -13.61
C SER A 296 23.90 -1.08 -14.38
N SER A 297 23.38 -0.66 -15.55
CA SER A 297 22.32 -1.38 -16.27
C SER A 297 22.24 -1.06 -17.76
N ARG A 298 21.93 -2.06 -18.57
CA ARG A 298 21.64 -1.88 -20.01
C ARG A 298 20.31 -1.16 -20.27
N PHE A 299 19.37 -1.21 -19.33
CA PHE A 299 18.02 -0.62 -19.47
C PHE A 299 17.82 0.64 -18.62
N GLY A 300 18.54 0.76 -17.51
CA GLY A 300 18.46 1.90 -16.60
C GLY A 300 18.99 3.15 -17.29
N ARG A 301 18.12 4.13 -17.54
CA ARG A 301 18.55 5.45 -18.05
C ARG A 301 18.07 6.56 -17.16
N LEU A 302 19.00 7.31 -16.58
CA LEU A 302 18.71 8.50 -15.78
C LEU A 302 18.05 9.55 -16.68
N GLN A 303 16.91 10.08 -16.24
CA GLN A 303 16.14 11.11 -16.94
C GLN A 303 16.24 12.47 -16.23
N LYS A 304 16.18 12.47 -14.90
CA LYS A 304 16.15 13.70 -14.10
C LYS A 304 16.54 13.43 -12.65
N ILE A 305 17.16 14.41 -12.00
CA ILE A 305 17.31 14.48 -10.54
C ILE A 305 16.54 15.71 -10.06
N LYS A 306 15.63 15.55 -9.10
CA LYS A 306 14.90 16.66 -8.47
C LYS A 306 15.19 16.68 -6.98
N CYS A 307 15.75 17.77 -6.49
CA CYS A 307 16.21 17.88 -5.12
C CYS A 307 15.27 18.71 -4.24
N ALA A 308 15.05 18.26 -3.00
CA ALA A 308 14.36 19.00 -1.94
C ALA A 308 15.27 19.14 -0.71
N ILE A 309 15.24 20.29 -0.05
CA ILE A 309 16.09 20.58 1.12
C ILE A 309 15.24 20.71 2.37
N ALA A 310 15.70 20.14 3.47
CA ALA A 310 15.17 20.38 4.81
C ALA A 310 16.33 20.65 5.78
N GLY A 311 16.61 21.94 6.02
CA GLY A 311 17.76 22.36 6.81
C GLY A 311 19.07 21.91 6.17
N LYS A 312 19.85 21.09 6.89
CA LYS A 312 21.13 20.54 6.43
C LYS A 312 21.02 19.18 5.72
N ASN A 313 19.80 18.72 5.46
CA ASN A 313 19.52 17.47 4.75
C ASN A 313 19.04 17.74 3.32
N LEU A 314 19.46 16.89 2.39
CA LEU A 314 19.07 16.94 0.97
C LEU A 314 18.42 15.61 0.57
N TYR A 315 17.26 15.70 -0.08
CA TYR A 315 16.51 14.57 -0.63
C TYR A 315 16.58 14.64 -2.15
N MET A 316 17.20 13.64 -2.79
CA MET A 316 17.53 13.69 -4.21
C MET A 316 16.67 12.70 -4.98
N ARG A 317 15.58 13.12 -5.63
CA ARG A 317 14.67 12.23 -6.36
C ARG A 317 15.19 11.95 -7.77
N PHE A 318 15.82 10.81 -7.95
CA PHE A 318 16.25 10.30 -9.26
C PHE A 318 15.03 9.72 -10.00
N THR A 319 14.88 10.05 -11.27
CA THR A 319 13.84 9.52 -12.17
C THR A 319 14.51 8.85 -13.35
N CYS A 320 14.16 7.59 -13.61
CA CYS A 320 14.88 6.75 -14.56
C CYS A 320 13.93 5.84 -15.35
N SER A 321 14.22 5.61 -16.62
CA SER A 321 13.56 4.52 -17.37
C SER A 321 14.18 3.18 -16.99
N THR A 322 13.37 2.12 -17.04
CA THR A 322 13.72 0.79 -16.52
C THR A 322 13.43 -0.36 -17.50
N GLY A 323 13.16 -0.01 -18.77
CA GLY A 323 12.68 -0.97 -19.76
C GLY A 323 11.34 -1.57 -19.35
N ASP A 324 11.23 -2.90 -19.45
CA ASP A 324 10.00 -3.64 -19.12
C ASP A 324 9.94 -4.09 -17.65
N ALA A 325 10.99 -3.85 -16.86
CA ALA A 325 10.94 -4.07 -15.42
C ALA A 325 10.25 -2.89 -14.71
N MET A 326 9.57 -3.17 -13.60
CA MET A 326 9.12 -2.10 -12.68
C MET A 326 10.34 -1.33 -12.15
N GLY A 327 11.44 -2.05 -11.88
CA GLY A 327 12.80 -1.51 -11.90
C GLY A 327 13.34 -0.98 -10.58
N MET A 328 12.69 -1.22 -9.45
CA MET A 328 13.14 -0.71 -8.14
C MET A 328 14.58 -1.12 -7.77
N ASN A 329 14.97 -2.38 -8.00
CA ASN A 329 16.35 -2.83 -7.74
C ASN A 329 17.35 -2.18 -8.69
N MET A 330 16.97 -2.02 -9.96
CA MET A 330 17.78 -1.39 -11.00
C MET A 330 18.05 0.08 -10.68
N VAL A 331 17.00 0.81 -10.28
CA VAL A 331 17.12 2.23 -9.93
C VAL A 331 17.93 2.40 -8.65
N SER A 332 17.71 1.57 -7.62
CA SER A 332 18.52 1.61 -6.40
C SER A 332 20.01 1.41 -6.70
N LYS A 333 20.38 0.42 -7.51
CA LYS A 333 21.78 0.19 -7.89
C LYS A 333 22.40 1.38 -8.63
N GLY A 334 21.68 1.96 -9.60
CA GLY A 334 22.15 3.13 -10.32
C GLY A 334 22.33 4.35 -9.41
N VAL A 335 21.43 4.55 -8.46
CA VAL A 335 21.56 5.61 -7.45
C VAL A 335 22.76 5.38 -6.55
N GLN A 336 23.02 4.14 -6.10
CA GLN A 336 24.18 3.84 -5.27
C GLN A 336 25.48 4.23 -5.95
N ASN A 337 25.65 3.87 -7.23
CA ASN A 337 26.84 4.28 -8.01
C ASN A 337 27.02 5.81 -8.04
N VAL A 338 25.93 6.57 -8.15
CA VAL A 338 25.99 8.03 -8.11
C VAL A 338 26.35 8.53 -6.71
N LEU A 339 25.83 7.93 -5.65
CA LEU A 339 26.21 8.29 -4.27
C LEU A 339 27.70 8.05 -4.03
N ASP A 340 28.24 6.91 -4.46
CA ASP A 340 29.67 6.59 -4.32
C ASP A 340 30.55 7.59 -5.09
N PHE A 341 30.11 8.00 -6.28
CA PHE A 341 30.77 9.07 -7.04
C PHE A 341 30.71 10.42 -6.29
N LEU A 342 29.56 10.77 -5.71
CA LEU A 342 29.37 12.03 -5.00
C LEU A 342 30.17 12.10 -3.70
N VAL A 343 30.32 11.00 -2.95
CA VAL A 343 31.14 10.97 -1.72
C VAL A 343 32.59 11.35 -2.02
N ASN A 344 33.13 10.96 -3.18
CA ASN A 344 34.47 11.37 -3.59
C ASN A 344 34.59 12.88 -3.89
N GLN A 345 33.52 13.52 -4.38
CA GLN A 345 33.51 14.96 -4.71
C GLN A 345 33.08 15.84 -3.53
N PHE A 346 32.28 15.29 -2.62
CA PHE A 346 31.73 15.91 -1.42
C PHE A 346 32.07 15.03 -0.21
N PRO A 347 33.34 14.99 0.23
CA PRO A 347 33.78 14.10 1.32
C PRO A 347 33.17 14.44 2.69
N ASP A 348 32.55 15.62 2.82
CA ASP A 348 31.78 16.05 3.99
C ASP A 348 30.29 15.64 3.92
N MET A 349 29.88 14.90 2.89
CA MET A 349 28.53 14.37 2.72
C MET A 349 28.32 13.08 3.54
N ASP A 350 27.33 13.10 4.41
CA ASP A 350 26.87 11.95 5.20
C ASP A 350 25.66 11.30 4.52
N VAL A 351 25.80 10.06 4.06
CA VAL A 351 24.73 9.30 3.39
C VAL A 351 23.88 8.59 4.45
N LEU A 352 22.73 9.18 4.77
CA LEU A 352 21.84 8.64 5.80
C LEU A 352 21.01 7.44 5.33
N GLY A 353 20.77 7.34 4.02
CA GLY A 353 20.08 6.19 3.47
C GLY A 353 19.67 6.35 2.01
N ILE A 354 19.63 5.22 1.30
CA ILE A 354 19.26 5.17 -0.13
C ILE A 354 17.79 5.51 -0.38
N SER A 355 16.94 5.40 0.64
CA SER A 355 15.52 5.78 0.57
C SER A 355 15.11 6.70 1.72
N GLY A 356 15.13 8.00 1.47
CA GLY A 356 14.64 9.04 2.37
C GLY A 356 13.14 9.31 2.26
N ASN A 357 12.34 8.32 1.86
CA ASN A 357 10.89 8.43 1.64
C ASN A 357 10.41 9.48 0.62
N TYR A 358 11.28 10.19 -0.09
CA TYR A 358 10.93 11.18 -1.12
C TYR A 358 10.76 10.56 -2.53
N CYS A 359 10.79 9.22 -2.64
CA CYS A 359 10.58 8.52 -3.91
C CYS A 359 9.16 8.81 -4.45
N SER A 360 8.07 8.70 -3.69
CA SER A 360 7.86 7.85 -2.48
C SER A 360 7.43 6.46 -2.94
N ASP A 361 7.62 5.42 -2.13
CA ASP A 361 7.32 4.03 -2.52
C ASP A 361 6.45 3.35 -1.49
N LYS A 362 5.29 2.81 -1.89
CA LYS A 362 4.29 2.16 -1.03
C LYS A 362 3.76 3.07 0.09
N LYS A 363 3.74 4.40 -0.13
CA LYS A 363 3.20 5.38 0.82
C LYS A 363 2.42 6.47 0.08
N PRO A 364 1.26 6.90 0.59
CA PRO A 364 0.52 7.99 -0.04
C PRO A 364 1.34 9.28 0.00
N ALA A 365 1.69 9.82 -1.17
CA ALA A 365 2.57 10.98 -1.26
C ALA A 365 2.22 11.91 -2.43
N ALA A 366 2.12 13.21 -2.14
CA ALA A 366 1.75 14.23 -3.11
C ALA A 366 2.78 14.36 -4.24
N VAL A 367 4.05 14.05 -3.97
CA VAL A 367 5.09 14.08 -5.00
C VAL A 367 4.78 13.09 -6.13
N ASN A 368 4.20 11.92 -5.83
CA ASN A 368 3.84 10.94 -6.85
C ASN A 368 2.59 11.37 -7.63
N TRP A 369 1.65 12.04 -6.97
CA TRP A 369 0.48 12.64 -7.62
C TRP A 369 0.87 13.75 -8.62
N ILE A 370 1.78 14.64 -8.22
CA ILE A 370 2.14 15.85 -8.99
C ILE A 370 3.21 15.56 -10.04
N GLU A 371 4.28 14.88 -9.64
CA GLU A 371 5.44 14.65 -10.51
C GLU A 371 5.33 13.32 -11.27
N GLY A 372 4.42 12.43 -10.87
CA GLY A 372 4.33 11.06 -11.40
C GLY A 372 5.39 10.13 -10.81
N ARG A 373 5.18 8.82 -11.00
CA ARG A 373 6.13 7.74 -10.64
C ARG A 373 5.76 6.46 -11.38
N GLY A 374 6.70 5.78 -12.03
CA GLY A 374 6.35 4.69 -12.95
C GLY A 374 5.72 5.25 -14.22
N LYS A 375 4.52 4.82 -14.58
CA LYS A 375 3.81 5.26 -15.79
C LYS A 375 2.70 6.25 -15.43
N SER A 376 2.68 7.39 -16.10
CA SER A 376 1.54 8.31 -16.07
C SER A 376 0.67 8.09 -17.31
N VAL A 377 -0.59 7.70 -17.09
CA VAL A 377 -1.52 7.29 -18.14
C VAL A 377 -2.81 8.09 -18.03
N VAL A 378 -3.31 8.55 -19.18
CA VAL A 378 -4.69 9.01 -19.33
C VAL A 378 -5.43 8.02 -20.23
N CYS A 379 -6.66 7.69 -19.89
CA CYS A 379 -7.54 6.85 -20.69
C CYS A 379 -8.95 7.44 -20.71
N GLU A 380 -9.58 7.44 -21.89
CA GLU A 380 -10.91 8.04 -22.08
C GLU A 380 -11.80 7.21 -23.01
N ALA A 381 -13.11 7.43 -22.91
CA ALA A 381 -14.10 6.88 -23.81
C ALA A 381 -15.31 7.82 -23.92
N ILE A 382 -16.02 7.76 -25.05
CA ILE A 382 -17.35 8.35 -25.19
C ILE A 382 -18.37 7.21 -25.13
N ILE A 383 -19.30 7.27 -24.19
CA ILE A 383 -20.36 6.28 -24.00
C ILE A 383 -21.67 6.84 -24.53
N LYS A 384 -22.25 6.16 -25.52
CA LYS A 384 -23.48 6.60 -26.20
C LYS A 384 -24.68 6.60 -25.26
N GLU A 385 -25.60 7.54 -25.44
CA GLU A 385 -26.85 7.67 -24.66
C GLU A 385 -27.57 6.33 -24.46
N GLU A 386 -27.78 5.60 -25.56
CA GLU A 386 -28.49 4.33 -25.54
C GLU A 386 -27.75 3.24 -24.73
N VAL A 387 -26.42 3.30 -24.68
CA VAL A 387 -25.58 2.36 -23.92
C VAL A 387 -25.63 2.71 -22.44
N VAL A 388 -25.60 4.01 -22.09
CA VAL A 388 -25.81 4.48 -20.70
C VAL A 388 -27.15 3.97 -20.17
N HIS A 389 -28.22 4.07 -20.96
CA HIS A 389 -29.53 3.57 -20.55
C HIS A 389 -29.63 2.03 -20.55
N LYS A 390 -29.24 1.37 -21.65
CA LYS A 390 -29.45 -0.08 -21.83
C LYS A 390 -28.47 -0.92 -21.02
N VAL A 391 -27.20 -0.53 -20.94
CA VAL A 391 -26.15 -1.30 -20.26
C VAL A 391 -25.94 -0.78 -18.85
N LEU A 392 -25.77 0.53 -18.68
CA LEU A 392 -25.43 1.13 -17.38
C LEU A 392 -26.65 1.44 -16.50
N LYS A 393 -27.87 1.34 -17.07
CA LYS A 393 -29.15 1.45 -16.35
C LYS A 393 -29.26 2.78 -15.56
N THR A 394 -28.73 3.85 -16.13
CA THR A 394 -28.76 5.21 -15.57
C THR A 394 -28.93 6.24 -16.71
N ASN A 395 -28.67 7.51 -16.45
CA ASN A 395 -28.62 8.59 -17.45
C ASN A 395 -27.33 9.44 -17.28
N VAL A 396 -26.98 10.22 -18.29
CA VAL A 396 -25.73 11.02 -18.32
C VAL A 396 -25.70 12.08 -17.22
N ALA A 397 -26.78 12.83 -17.05
CA ALA A 397 -26.84 13.91 -16.05
C ALA A 397 -26.57 13.41 -14.63
N ALA A 398 -27.16 12.28 -14.26
CA ALA A 398 -26.95 11.65 -12.95
C ALA A 398 -25.50 11.18 -12.74
N LEU A 399 -24.83 10.70 -13.80
CA LEU A 399 -23.43 10.29 -13.71
C LEU A 399 -22.50 11.49 -13.52
N VAL A 400 -22.71 12.56 -14.29
CA VAL A 400 -21.92 13.79 -14.19
C VAL A 400 -22.10 14.43 -12.81
N GLU A 401 -23.34 14.57 -12.34
CA GLU A 401 -23.64 15.11 -11.02
C GLU A 401 -23.02 14.27 -9.90
N LEU A 402 -23.19 12.94 -9.96
CA LEU A 402 -22.60 12.05 -8.96
C LEU A 402 -21.08 12.11 -8.98
N ASN A 403 -20.42 12.16 -10.14
CA ASN A 403 -18.97 12.28 -10.22
C ASN A 403 -18.47 13.57 -9.56
N MET A 404 -19.13 14.69 -9.86
CA MET A 404 -18.84 15.98 -9.23
C MET A 404 -18.98 15.90 -7.71
N LEU A 405 -20.11 15.40 -7.20
CA LEU A 405 -20.40 15.40 -5.77
C LEU A 405 -19.60 14.35 -4.99
N LYS A 406 -19.37 13.16 -5.56
CA LYS A 406 -18.67 12.05 -4.90
C LYS A 406 -17.16 12.13 -5.10
N ASN A 407 -16.72 11.98 -6.36
CA ASN A 407 -15.30 11.76 -6.67
C ASN A 407 -14.49 13.05 -6.55
N LEU A 408 -15.11 14.22 -6.75
CA LEU A 408 -14.44 15.52 -6.58
C LEU A 408 -14.75 16.14 -5.22
N THR A 409 -15.99 16.60 -5.00
CA THR A 409 -16.38 17.31 -3.76
C THR A 409 -16.22 16.42 -2.53
N GLY A 410 -16.73 15.19 -2.56
CA GLY A 410 -16.62 14.24 -1.45
C GLY A 410 -15.17 13.94 -1.08
N SER A 411 -14.33 13.65 -2.08
CA SER A 411 -12.88 13.44 -1.88
C SER A 411 -12.16 14.69 -1.36
N ALA A 412 -12.56 15.88 -1.82
CA ALA A 412 -12.01 17.14 -1.33
C ALA A 412 -12.36 17.38 0.15
N ILE A 413 -13.61 17.13 0.55
CA ILE A 413 -14.05 17.21 1.96
C ILE A 413 -13.30 16.19 2.83
N ALA A 414 -13.03 15.00 2.28
CA ALA A 414 -12.26 13.97 2.98
C ALA A 414 -10.76 14.27 3.08
N GLY A 415 -10.24 15.30 2.40
CA GLY A 415 -8.81 15.56 2.32
C GLY A 415 -8.04 14.44 1.59
N ALA A 416 -8.68 13.78 0.62
CA ALA A 416 -8.09 12.65 -0.09
C ALA A 416 -6.87 13.08 -0.91
N LEU A 417 -5.80 12.28 -0.86
CA LEU A 417 -4.59 12.48 -1.64
C LEU A 417 -4.59 11.53 -2.84
N GLY A 418 -4.77 12.06 -4.05
CA GLY A 418 -4.82 11.28 -5.29
C GLY A 418 -6.04 10.35 -5.44
N GLY A 419 -6.96 10.35 -4.47
CA GLY A 419 -8.16 9.51 -4.42
C GLY A 419 -9.42 10.19 -4.95
N PHE A 420 -9.39 10.75 -6.17
CA PHE A 420 -10.52 11.42 -6.80
C PHE A 420 -11.29 10.47 -7.74
N ASN A 421 -11.60 9.27 -7.24
CA ASN A 421 -12.17 8.16 -8.00
C ASN A 421 -13.12 7.33 -7.12
N ALA A 422 -13.80 6.35 -7.71
CA ALA A 422 -14.74 5.49 -7.02
C ALA A 422 -14.06 4.28 -6.37
N HIS A 423 -13.33 3.48 -7.14
CA HIS A 423 -12.69 2.24 -6.71
C HIS A 423 -11.52 1.80 -7.59
N ALA A 424 -10.69 2.74 -8.08
CA ALA A 424 -9.51 2.40 -8.90
C ALA A 424 -8.62 1.34 -8.23
N SER A 425 -8.50 1.42 -6.89
CA SER A 425 -7.75 0.48 -6.06
C SER A 425 -8.21 -0.98 -6.17
N ASN A 426 -9.51 -1.24 -6.31
CA ASN A 426 -10.04 -2.60 -6.49
C ASN A 426 -9.55 -3.21 -7.80
N ILE A 427 -9.59 -2.42 -8.89
CA ILE A 427 -9.18 -2.88 -10.22
C ILE A 427 -7.68 -3.09 -10.28
N VAL A 428 -6.90 -2.10 -9.81
CA VAL A 428 -5.44 -2.18 -9.76
C VAL A 428 -4.99 -3.41 -8.99
N SER A 429 -5.51 -3.62 -7.77
CA SER A 429 -5.16 -4.79 -6.95
C SER A 429 -5.46 -6.11 -7.65
N ALA A 430 -6.65 -6.24 -8.26
CA ALA A 430 -7.06 -7.48 -8.90
C ALA A 430 -6.20 -7.82 -10.13
N VAL A 431 -5.85 -6.82 -10.95
CA VAL A 431 -4.94 -7.01 -12.08
C VAL A 431 -3.51 -7.27 -11.59
N TYR A 432 -3.06 -6.58 -10.55
CA TYR A 432 -1.70 -6.70 -10.01
C TYR A 432 -1.42 -8.10 -9.49
N ILE A 433 -2.33 -8.64 -8.67
CA ILE A 433 -2.22 -10.00 -8.13
C ILE A 433 -2.24 -11.03 -9.27
N ALA A 434 -3.14 -10.85 -10.26
CA ALA A 434 -3.24 -11.76 -11.40
C ALA A 434 -1.98 -11.76 -12.26
N THR A 435 -1.32 -10.62 -12.40
CA THR A 435 -0.18 -10.43 -13.33
C THR A 435 1.18 -10.37 -12.63
N GLY A 436 1.26 -10.69 -11.34
CA GLY A 436 2.52 -10.80 -10.60
C GLY A 436 3.22 -9.48 -10.33
N GLN A 437 2.46 -8.40 -10.22
CA GLN A 437 2.95 -7.11 -9.77
C GLN A 437 3.05 -7.09 -8.23
N ASP A 438 3.62 -6.03 -7.67
CA ASP A 438 3.71 -5.83 -6.22
C ASP A 438 2.39 -5.24 -5.68
N PRO A 439 1.57 -5.98 -4.92
CA PRO A 439 0.28 -5.49 -4.45
C PRO A 439 0.38 -4.31 -3.48
N ALA A 440 1.52 -4.11 -2.81
CA ALA A 440 1.70 -2.97 -1.91
C ALA A 440 1.85 -1.65 -2.67
N GLN A 441 2.24 -1.69 -3.95
CA GLN A 441 2.32 -0.51 -4.82
C GLN A 441 0.93 0.01 -5.23
N ASN A 442 -0.14 -0.74 -4.98
CA ASN A 442 -1.52 -0.28 -5.16
C ASN A 442 -1.79 1.06 -4.44
N ILE A 443 -1.11 1.37 -3.34
CA ILE A 443 -1.25 2.64 -2.61
C ILE A 443 -1.10 3.86 -3.53
N GLU A 444 -0.09 3.86 -4.40
CA GLU A 444 0.22 4.97 -5.30
C GLU A 444 -0.25 4.69 -6.73
N SER A 445 -0.22 3.43 -7.15
CA SER A 445 -0.69 2.99 -8.45
C SER A 445 -2.21 3.13 -8.64
N SER A 446 -2.97 3.27 -7.55
CA SER A 446 -4.40 3.58 -7.59
C SER A 446 -4.73 5.08 -7.47
N HIS A 447 -3.71 5.95 -7.43
CA HIS A 447 -3.93 7.37 -7.62
C HIS A 447 -4.63 7.60 -8.95
N CYS A 448 -5.83 8.17 -8.90
CA CYS A 448 -6.69 8.32 -10.04
C CYS A 448 -7.64 9.51 -9.82
N ILE A 449 -7.78 10.34 -10.84
CA ILE A 449 -8.89 11.29 -10.97
C ILE A 449 -9.80 10.83 -12.10
N THR A 450 -11.10 10.67 -11.79
CA THR A 450 -12.14 10.31 -12.73
C THR A 450 -12.93 11.56 -13.11
N MET A 451 -13.00 11.86 -14.41
CA MET A 451 -13.79 12.97 -14.94
C MET A 451 -14.94 12.43 -15.78
N MET A 452 -16.09 13.09 -15.69
CA MET A 452 -17.30 12.74 -16.43
C MET A 452 -17.95 14.02 -16.93
N GLU A 453 -18.15 14.10 -18.24
CA GLU A 453 -18.69 15.28 -18.91
C GLU A 453 -19.80 14.90 -19.89
N ALA A 454 -20.82 15.74 -19.94
CA ALA A 454 -21.91 15.62 -20.89
C ALA A 454 -21.46 16.19 -22.24
N VAL A 455 -21.49 15.36 -23.30
CA VAL A 455 -21.08 15.75 -24.66
C VAL A 455 -22.21 15.52 -25.66
N ASN A 456 -22.04 15.97 -26.91
CA ASN A 456 -23.03 15.81 -27.98
C ASN A 456 -24.43 16.34 -27.58
N GLY A 457 -24.48 17.56 -27.02
CA GLY A 457 -25.72 18.16 -26.52
C GLY A 457 -26.29 17.49 -25.27
N GLY A 458 -25.47 16.77 -24.51
CA GLY A 458 -25.84 16.10 -23.27
C GLY A 458 -26.39 14.68 -23.43
N LYS A 459 -26.35 14.14 -24.65
CA LYS A 459 -26.81 12.77 -24.94
C LYS A 459 -25.77 11.73 -24.55
N ASP A 460 -24.51 12.01 -24.84
CA ASP A 460 -23.42 11.07 -24.64
C ASP A 460 -22.57 11.49 -23.43
N LEU A 461 -21.89 10.52 -22.84
CA LEU A 461 -20.99 10.72 -21.71
C LEU A 461 -19.55 10.61 -22.19
N HIS A 462 -18.77 11.68 -22.08
CA HIS A 462 -17.32 11.55 -22.04
C HIS A 462 -16.91 11.16 -20.63
N VAL A 463 -16.05 10.15 -20.51
CA VAL A 463 -15.48 9.69 -19.25
C VAL A 463 -13.99 9.49 -19.42
N SER A 464 -13.21 9.92 -18.44
CA SER A 464 -11.76 9.72 -18.44
C SER A 464 -11.23 9.41 -17.05
N VAL A 465 -10.09 8.72 -17.03
CA VAL A 465 -9.27 8.49 -15.85
C VAL A 465 -7.85 8.97 -16.12
N SER A 466 -7.28 9.71 -15.17
CA SER A 466 -5.86 10.09 -15.19
C SER A 466 -5.16 9.46 -14.00
N MET A 467 -4.19 8.59 -14.26
CA MET A 467 -3.44 7.82 -13.28
C MET A 467 -1.95 8.16 -13.38
N PRO A 468 -1.43 9.07 -12.54
CA PRO A 468 -0.10 9.62 -12.72
C PRO A 468 1.03 8.70 -12.25
N SER A 469 0.72 7.65 -11.49
CA SER A 469 1.74 6.87 -10.77
C SER A 469 1.59 5.36 -10.82
N ILE A 470 1.28 4.77 -12.00
CA ILE A 470 1.15 3.32 -12.17
C ILE A 470 2.52 2.64 -12.17
N GLU A 471 2.78 1.78 -11.19
CA GLU A 471 4.05 1.06 -11.03
C GLU A 471 3.91 -0.39 -11.49
N VAL A 472 4.26 -0.65 -12.75
CA VAL A 472 4.14 -2.00 -13.33
C VAL A 472 5.41 -2.44 -14.04
N GLY A 473 5.56 -3.75 -14.14
CA GLY A 473 6.58 -4.41 -14.94
C GLY A 473 6.07 -5.73 -15.52
N THR A 474 6.70 -6.19 -16.58
CA THR A 474 6.41 -7.48 -17.23
C THR A 474 7.61 -8.43 -17.16
N VAL A 475 8.66 -8.02 -16.43
CA VAL A 475 9.89 -8.77 -16.12
C VAL A 475 10.27 -8.56 -14.65
N GLY A 476 10.69 -9.63 -13.99
CA GLY A 476 11.17 -9.63 -12.61
C GLY A 476 10.06 -9.74 -11.56
N GLY A 477 10.44 -10.03 -10.32
CA GLY A 477 9.50 -10.26 -9.23
C GLY A 477 8.52 -11.40 -9.53
N GLY A 478 7.26 -11.24 -9.14
CA GLY A 478 6.22 -12.27 -9.33
C GLY A 478 5.81 -12.54 -10.78
N THR A 479 6.23 -11.71 -11.75
CA THR A 479 5.84 -11.84 -13.17
C THR A 479 6.33 -13.13 -13.84
N GLN A 480 7.36 -13.75 -13.26
CA GLN A 480 7.96 -14.99 -13.75
C GLN A 480 7.21 -16.25 -13.29
N LEU A 481 6.40 -16.15 -12.22
CA LEU A 481 5.65 -17.28 -11.69
C LEU A 481 4.63 -17.76 -12.73
N ALA A 482 4.47 -19.07 -12.85
CA ALA A 482 3.78 -19.68 -14.00
C ALA A 482 2.36 -19.13 -14.22
N SER A 483 1.57 -19.00 -13.14
CA SER A 483 0.18 -18.50 -13.20
C SER A 483 0.13 -17.02 -13.61
N GLN A 484 0.99 -16.19 -13.02
CA GLN A 484 1.08 -14.76 -13.31
C GLN A 484 1.59 -14.50 -14.73
N SER A 485 2.57 -15.30 -15.16
CA SER A 485 3.13 -15.30 -16.51
C SER A 485 2.08 -15.67 -17.56
N ALA A 486 1.19 -16.63 -17.26
CA ALA A 486 0.07 -16.97 -18.12
C ALA A 486 -0.93 -15.80 -18.27
N CYS A 487 -1.20 -15.07 -17.20
CA CYS A 487 -2.05 -13.87 -17.23
C CYS A 487 -1.42 -12.73 -18.05
N LEU A 488 -0.11 -12.50 -17.91
CA LEU A 488 0.62 -11.54 -18.76
C LEU A 488 0.63 -11.97 -20.24
N ASN A 489 0.69 -13.27 -20.50
CA ASN A 489 0.64 -13.82 -21.86
C ASN A 489 -0.74 -13.62 -22.50
N LEU A 490 -1.83 -13.79 -21.72
CA LEU A 490 -3.20 -13.51 -22.16
C LEU A 490 -3.36 -12.05 -22.63
N LEU A 491 -2.69 -11.12 -21.95
CA LEU A 491 -2.66 -9.71 -22.30
C LEU A 491 -1.68 -9.36 -23.43
N GLY A 492 -0.88 -10.31 -23.91
CA GLY A 492 0.14 -10.09 -24.95
C GLY A 492 1.37 -9.31 -24.48
N VAL A 493 1.60 -9.18 -23.17
CA VAL A 493 2.67 -8.33 -22.60
C VAL A 493 3.72 -9.11 -21.80
N LYS A 494 3.71 -10.44 -21.86
CA LYS A 494 4.67 -11.27 -21.12
C LYS A 494 6.13 -10.97 -21.51
N GLY A 495 6.98 -10.74 -20.52
CA GLY A 495 8.42 -10.59 -20.69
C GLY A 495 8.85 -9.23 -21.23
N ALA A 496 10.14 -9.14 -21.59
CA ALA A 496 10.70 -7.94 -22.20
C ALA A 496 10.26 -7.81 -23.65
N SER A 497 9.97 -6.58 -24.09
CA SER A 497 9.73 -6.31 -25.49
C SER A 497 11.02 -6.47 -26.28
N LYS A 498 10.95 -7.20 -27.40
CA LYS A 498 12.09 -7.42 -28.30
C LYS A 498 12.33 -6.22 -29.24
N GLU A 499 11.31 -5.42 -29.48
CA GLU A 499 11.35 -4.33 -30.44
C GLU A 499 11.75 -3.01 -29.76
N VAL A 500 11.02 -2.65 -28.70
CA VAL A 500 11.22 -1.37 -28.01
C VAL A 500 11.18 -1.59 -26.51
N PRO A 501 12.31 -1.44 -25.79
CA PRO A 501 12.35 -1.60 -24.33
C PRO A 501 11.26 -0.77 -23.62
N GLY A 502 10.53 -1.44 -22.72
CA GLY A 502 9.43 -0.85 -21.97
C GLY A 502 8.09 -0.80 -22.69
N ALA A 503 7.98 -1.29 -23.94
CA ALA A 503 6.70 -1.29 -24.65
C ALA A 503 5.67 -2.20 -23.96
N ASN A 504 6.08 -3.36 -23.44
CA ASN A 504 5.17 -4.28 -22.77
C ASN A 504 4.72 -3.70 -21.42
N SER A 505 5.62 -3.08 -20.66
CA SER A 505 5.26 -2.44 -19.38
C SER A 505 4.38 -1.19 -19.57
N ARG A 506 4.60 -0.42 -20.66
CA ARG A 506 3.69 0.69 -21.03
C ARG A 506 2.31 0.17 -21.43
N LEU A 507 2.23 -0.88 -22.23
CA LEU A 507 0.96 -1.50 -22.62
C LEU A 507 0.21 -2.09 -21.42
N LEU A 508 0.91 -2.74 -20.48
CA LEU A 508 0.29 -3.20 -19.24
C LEU A 508 -0.30 -2.03 -18.43
N ALA A 509 0.41 -0.89 -18.35
CA ALA A 509 -0.10 0.28 -17.66
C ALA A 509 -1.35 0.87 -18.33
N THR A 510 -1.43 0.89 -19.66
CA THR A 510 -2.63 1.34 -20.39
C THR A 510 -3.81 0.39 -20.20
N ILE A 511 -3.57 -0.92 -20.20
CA ILE A 511 -4.60 -1.93 -19.90
C ILE A 511 -5.12 -1.76 -18.46
N VAL A 512 -4.24 -1.50 -17.49
CA VAL A 512 -4.64 -1.20 -16.10
C VAL A 512 -5.53 0.04 -16.05
N ALA A 513 -5.12 1.15 -16.67
CA ALA A 513 -5.90 2.39 -16.69
C ALA A 513 -7.27 2.23 -17.38
N ALA A 514 -7.32 1.53 -18.51
CA ALA A 514 -8.56 1.25 -19.22
C ALA A 514 -9.49 0.29 -18.46
N SER A 515 -8.93 -0.65 -17.70
CA SER A 515 -9.69 -1.50 -16.78
C SER A 515 -10.26 -0.68 -15.63
N VAL A 516 -9.51 0.28 -15.09
CA VAL A 516 -9.99 1.23 -14.08
C VAL A 516 -11.14 2.06 -14.65
N LEU A 517 -11.00 2.61 -15.86
CA LEU A 517 -12.07 3.34 -16.55
C LEU A 517 -13.37 2.51 -16.64
N ALA A 518 -13.26 1.24 -17.05
CA ALA A 518 -14.39 0.31 -17.11
C ALA A 518 -15.03 0.09 -15.73
N GLY A 519 -14.20 -0.16 -14.72
CA GLY A 519 -14.64 -0.31 -13.33
C GLY A 519 -15.37 0.93 -12.82
N GLU A 520 -14.78 2.11 -12.98
CA GLU A 520 -15.33 3.40 -12.56
C GLU A 520 -16.70 3.64 -13.19
N LEU A 521 -16.80 3.45 -14.50
CA LEU A 521 -18.04 3.62 -15.26
C LEU A 521 -19.17 2.73 -14.71
N SER A 522 -18.88 1.45 -14.47
CA SER A 522 -19.88 0.51 -13.95
C SER A 522 -20.30 0.82 -12.52
N LEU A 523 -19.34 1.09 -11.62
CA LEU A 523 -19.63 1.35 -10.21
C LEU A 523 -20.40 2.66 -10.03
N MET A 524 -19.96 3.74 -10.69
CA MET A 524 -20.67 5.03 -10.64
C MET A 524 -22.10 4.90 -11.16
N SER A 525 -22.31 4.10 -12.20
CA SER A 525 -23.65 3.81 -12.71
C SER A 525 -24.52 3.01 -11.74
N ALA A 526 -23.94 2.04 -11.03
CA ALA A 526 -24.64 1.27 -10.00
C ALA A 526 -25.03 2.14 -8.79
N ILE A 527 -24.19 3.11 -8.41
CA ILE A 527 -24.50 4.08 -7.35
C ILE A 527 -25.59 5.04 -7.80
N ALA A 528 -25.45 5.65 -8.99
CA ALA A 528 -26.42 6.60 -9.53
C ALA A 528 -27.82 5.99 -9.70
N SER A 529 -27.91 4.69 -9.97
CA SER A 529 -29.18 3.95 -10.11
C SER A 529 -29.67 3.30 -8.80
N GLY A 530 -28.96 3.46 -7.68
CA GLY A 530 -29.32 2.86 -6.39
C GLY A 530 -29.25 1.33 -6.35
N GLN A 531 -28.48 0.71 -7.26
CA GLN A 531 -28.41 -0.76 -7.41
C GLN A 531 -27.31 -1.42 -6.58
N LEU A 532 -26.36 -0.65 -6.04
CA LEU A 532 -25.16 -1.17 -5.37
C LEU A 532 -25.47 -2.20 -4.26
N VAL A 533 -26.39 -1.88 -3.35
CA VAL A 533 -26.70 -2.78 -2.21
C VAL A 533 -27.34 -4.07 -2.70
N LYS A 534 -28.22 -4.01 -3.71
CA LYS A 534 -28.91 -5.18 -4.27
C LYS A 534 -27.93 -6.13 -4.95
N THR A 535 -26.93 -5.61 -5.67
CA THR A 535 -25.93 -6.44 -6.34
C THR A 535 -24.96 -7.08 -5.36
N HIS A 536 -24.44 -6.34 -4.37
CA HIS A 536 -23.58 -6.91 -3.33
C HIS A 536 -24.29 -7.99 -2.52
N MET A 537 -25.56 -7.80 -2.16
CA MET A 537 -26.33 -8.82 -1.43
C MET A 537 -26.55 -10.11 -2.23
N LYS A 538 -26.60 -10.03 -3.56
CA LYS A 538 -26.81 -11.19 -4.43
C LYS A 538 -25.54 -12.01 -4.66
N TYR A 539 -24.38 -11.36 -4.82
CA TYR A 539 -23.15 -12.04 -5.25
C TYR A 539 -22.00 -12.01 -4.22
N ASN A 540 -22.05 -11.14 -3.22
CA ASN A 540 -21.00 -11.01 -2.19
C ASN A 540 -21.43 -11.59 -0.82
N ARG A 541 -22.58 -12.27 -0.77
CA ARG A 541 -23.03 -13.05 0.40
C ARG A 541 -23.34 -14.47 -0.03
N SER A 542 -22.67 -15.45 0.58
CA SER A 542 -23.04 -16.87 0.47
C SER A 542 -24.48 -17.04 0.94
N SER A 543 -25.38 -17.37 0.03
CA SER A 543 -26.70 -17.92 0.36
C SER A 543 -26.62 -19.42 0.69
N LYS A 544 -25.41 -20.01 0.66
CA LYS A 544 -25.19 -21.44 0.89
C LYS A 544 -24.94 -21.82 2.35
N ASP A 545 -24.57 -20.86 3.22
CA ASP A 545 -24.14 -21.19 4.60
C ASP A 545 -25.07 -20.71 5.72
N VAL A 546 -26.11 -19.94 5.44
CA VAL A 546 -27.03 -19.47 6.51
C VAL A 546 -27.90 -20.61 7.05
N THR A 547 -28.18 -21.65 6.25
CA THR A 547 -29.02 -22.79 6.66
C THR A 547 -28.26 -23.93 7.35
N LYS A 548 -26.92 -23.89 7.41
CA LYS A 548 -26.11 -24.96 8.05
C LYS A 548 -25.48 -24.58 9.40
N LEU A 549 -25.64 -23.33 9.84
CA LEU A 549 -25.14 -22.85 11.14
C LEU A 549 -26.23 -22.84 12.23
N SER A 550 -27.43 -23.36 11.95
CA SER A 550 -28.58 -23.37 12.87
C SER A 550 -29.13 -24.76 13.22
N THR A 551 -28.33 -25.81 13.06
CA THR A 551 -28.58 -27.18 13.55
C THR A 551 -27.25 -27.77 13.97
#